data_AF-A0AAV5EX56-F1
#
_entry.id   AF-A0AAV5EX56-F1
#
_cell.length_a   1.000
_cell.length_b   1.000
_cell.length_c   1.000
_cell.angle_alpha   90.00
_cell.angle_beta   90.00
_cell.angle_gamma   90.00
#
_symmetry.space_group_name_H-M   'P 1'
#
loop_
_entity.id
_entity.type
_entity.pdbx_description
1 polymer ?
#
loop_
_entity_poly.entity_id
_entity_poly.type
_entity_poly.pdbx_seq_one_letter_code
_entity_poly.pdbx_strand_id
1 'polypeptide(L)' 'MPGVRTVIDSCRAPQPSARRCCGALKTFACPYRDLLNDNANNGCASEMFYEIIARGRLPPGLFSYLCHDDAVGLQC' A
#
# COMPACT_ATOMS: atom_id res chain seq x y z
N MET A 1 0.03 14.13 9.21
CA MET A 1 0.33 12.70 9.07
C MET A 1 -0.04 12.30 7.65
N PRO A 2 0.85 11.67 6.87
CA PRO A 2 0.48 11.16 5.55
C PRO A 2 -0.63 10.13 5.75
N GLY A 3 -1.81 10.42 5.22
CA GLY A 3 -2.96 9.53 5.32
C GLY A 3 -3.07 8.61 4.11
N VAL A 4 -3.99 7.66 4.20
CA VAL A 4 -4.39 6.73 3.12
C VAL A 4 -4.62 7.45 1.78
N ARG A 5 -5.06 8.72 1.84
CA ARG A 5 -5.28 9.60 0.68
C ARG A 5 -4.03 9.87 -0.14
N THR A 6 -2.87 10.04 0.48
CA THR A 6 -1.59 10.26 -0.23
C THR A 6 -1.20 9.03 -1.06
N VAL A 7 -1.48 7.82 -0.55
CA VAL A 7 -1.26 6.57 -1.27
C VAL A 7 -2.20 6.49 -2.47
N ILE A 8 -3.49 6.75 -2.25
CA ILE A 8 -4.52 6.74 -3.31
C ILE A 8 -4.16 7.71 -4.44
N ASP A 9 -3.83 8.95 -4.11
CA ASP A 9 -3.53 9.99 -5.11
C ASP A 9 -2.24 9.66 -5.89
N SER A 10 -1.27 8.98 -5.26
CA SER A 10 -0.02 8.55 -5.89
C SER A 10 -0.17 7.33 -6.80
N CYS A 11 -1.21 6.51 -6.58
CA CYS A 11 -1.51 5.30 -7.36
C CYS A 11 -2.62 5.52 -8.40
N ARG A 12 -3.23 6.72 -8.43
CA ARG A 12 -4.29 7.07 -9.38
C ARG A 12 -3.69 7.42 -10.76
N ALA A 13 -4.43 7.08 -11.83
CA ALA A 13 -4.13 7.42 -13.23
C ALA A 13 -3.83 8.93 -13.43
N PRO A 14 -3.01 9.34 -14.41
CA PRO A 14 -2.89 8.75 -15.76
C PRO A 14 -1.77 7.72 -15.97
N GLN A 15 -0.74 7.66 -15.13
CA GLN A 15 0.23 6.55 -15.15
C GLN A 15 0.65 6.20 -13.72
N PRO A 16 0.20 5.08 -13.16
CA PRO A 16 0.68 4.61 -11.88
C PRO A 16 2.15 4.21 -12.03
N SER A 17 3.05 5.12 -11.68
CA SER A 17 4.47 4.77 -11.58
C SER A 17 4.67 3.94 -10.31
N ALA A 18 5.15 2.70 -10.45
CA ALA A 18 5.51 1.84 -9.31
C ALA A 18 6.31 2.61 -8.26
N ARG A 19 7.28 3.39 -8.72
CA ARG A 19 8.14 4.21 -7.87
C ARG A 19 7.38 5.20 -6.96
N ARG A 20 6.31 5.86 -7.44
CA ARG A 20 5.48 6.75 -6.61
C ARG A 20 4.49 5.99 -5.75
N CYS A 21 3.78 5.03 -6.33
CA CYS A 21 2.74 4.27 -5.62
C CYS A 21 3.34 3.43 -4.48
N CYS A 22 4.41 2.69 -4.77
CA CYS A 22 5.13 1.87 -3.78
C CYS A 22 5.91 2.73 -2.80
N GLY A 23 6.48 3.87 -3.23
CA GLY A 23 7.13 4.83 -2.34
C GLY A 23 6.16 5.42 -1.31
N ALA A 24 4.98 5.88 -1.77
CA ALA A 24 3.94 6.40 -0.89
C ALA A 24 3.40 5.32 0.06
N LEU A 25 3.20 4.09 -0.45
CA LEU A 25 2.81 2.95 0.39
C LEU A 25 3.86 2.66 1.46
N LYS A 26 5.16 2.64 1.13
CA LYS A 26 6.25 2.47 2.11
C LYS A 26 6.22 3.57 3.16
N THR A 27 6.18 4.84 2.77
CA THR A 27 6.14 5.96 3.73
C THR A 27 4.94 5.89 4.70
N PHE A 28 3.81 5.38 4.22
CA PHE A 28 2.62 5.15 5.05
C PHE A 28 2.74 3.89 5.92
N ALA A 29 3.20 2.78 5.36
CA ALA A 29 3.18 1.46 5.99
C ALA A 29 4.38 1.21 6.93
N CYS A 30 5.58 1.71 6.62
CA CYS A 30 6.78 1.50 7.41
C CYS A 30 6.62 1.86 8.92
N PRO A 31 5.98 2.98 9.32
CA PRO A 31 5.78 3.27 10.75
C PRO A 31 4.81 2.30 11.45
N TYR A 32 3.98 1.56 10.70
CA TYR A 32 3.06 0.56 11.22
C TYR A 32 3.48 -0.87 10.87
N ARG A 33 4.75 -1.10 10.48
CA ARG A 33 5.20 -2.39 9.95
C ARG A 33 4.92 -3.55 10.90
N ASP A 34 5.06 -3.36 12.21
CA ASP A 34 4.89 -4.44 13.18
C ASP A 34 3.40 -4.87 13.27
N LEU A 35 2.49 -3.89 13.20
CA LEU A 35 1.04 -4.13 13.13
C LEU A 35 0.63 -4.75 11.79
N LEU A 36 1.18 -4.25 10.69
CA LEU A 36 0.86 -4.73 9.34
C LEU A 36 1.45 -6.13 9.09
N ASN A 37 2.61 -6.45 9.65
CA ASN A 37 3.21 -7.78 9.57
C ASN A 37 2.46 -8.79 10.44
N ASP A 38 1.83 -8.35 11.53
CA ASP A 38 0.98 -9.17 12.39
C ASP A 38 -0.48 -9.29 11.89
N ASN A 39 -0.67 -9.21 10.57
CA ASN A 39 -2.00 -9.25 9.94
C ASN A 39 -2.81 -10.50 10.28
N ALA A 40 -2.16 -11.63 10.54
CA ALA A 40 -2.84 -12.88 10.91
C ALA A 40 -3.61 -12.77 12.24
N ASN A 41 -3.12 -11.94 13.16
CA ASN A 41 -3.72 -11.78 14.49
C ASN A 41 -4.63 -10.55 14.57
N ASN A 42 -4.33 -9.48 13.84
CA ASN A 42 -5.06 -8.20 13.96
C ASN A 42 -5.86 -7.77 12.72
N GLY A 43 -5.61 -8.34 11.53
CA GLY A 43 -6.30 -7.97 10.29
C GLY A 43 -6.01 -6.55 9.75
N CYS A 44 -5.06 -5.81 10.34
CA CYS A 44 -4.82 -4.41 10.03
C CYS A 44 -4.33 -4.19 8.59
N ALA A 45 -3.54 -5.10 8.02
CA ALA A 45 -3.10 -4.97 6.64
C ALA A 45 -4.27 -5.18 5.67
N SER A 46 -5.13 -6.16 5.94
CA SER A 46 -6.34 -6.41 5.15
C SER A 46 -7.26 -5.18 5.14
N GLU A 47 -7.48 -4.56 6.31
CA GLU A 47 -8.31 -3.36 6.44
C GLU A 47 -7.67 -2.14 5.75
N MET A 48 -6.36 -1.94 5.92
CA MET A 48 -5.61 -0.90 5.22
C MET A 48 -5.78 -1.01 3.69
N PHE A 49 -5.54 -2.20 3.13
CA PHE A 49 -5.67 -2.40 1.69
C PHE A 49 -7.13 -2.23 1.22
N TYR A 50 -8.10 -2.71 2.00
CA TYR A 50 -9.51 -2.52 1.70
C TYR A 50 -9.87 -1.02 1.60
N GLU A 51 -9.48 -0.22 2.60
CA GLU A 51 -9.72 1.22 2.61
C GLU A 51 -9.06 1.94 1.41
N ILE A 52 -7.81 1.60 1.09
CA ILE A 52 -7.08 2.17 -0.05
C ILE A 52 -7.80 1.82 -1.37
N ILE A 53 -8.13 0.55 -1.57
CA ILE A 53 -8.75 0.04 -2.79
C ILE A 53 -10.15 0.62 -2.96
N ALA A 54 -10.97 0.60 -1.91
CA ALA A 54 -12.35 1.09 -1.93
C ALA A 54 -12.42 2.60 -2.18
N ARG A 55 -11.64 3.41 -1.44
CA ARG A 55 -11.62 4.87 -1.61
C ARG A 55 -10.93 5.30 -2.91
N GLY A 56 -9.89 4.57 -3.30
CA GLY A 56 -9.10 4.86 -4.49
C GLY A 56 -9.72 4.35 -5.78
N ARG A 57 -10.72 3.46 -5.70
CA ARG A 57 -11.23 2.68 -6.85
C ARG A 57 -10.08 2.02 -7.62
N LEU A 58 -9.10 1.51 -6.87
CA LEU A 58 -7.93 0.85 -7.45
C LEU A 58 -8.26 -0.61 -7.77
N PRO A 59 -7.62 -1.22 -8.77
CA PRO A 59 -7.77 -2.65 -9.04
C PRO A 59 -7.34 -3.47 -7.81
N PRO A 60 -8.10 -4.50 -7.40
CA PRO A 60 -7.63 -5.46 -6.40
C PRO A 60 -6.35 -6.13 -6.92
N GLY A 61 -5.33 -6.23 -6.07
CA GLY A 61 -4.02 -6.78 -6.45
C GLY A 61 -3.07 -5.78 -7.14
N LEU A 62 -3.46 -4.51 -7.32
CA LEU A 62 -2.60 -3.47 -7.90
C LEU A 62 -1.25 -3.37 -7.17
N PHE A 63 -1.25 -3.40 -5.85
CA PHE A 63 -0.02 -3.28 -5.04
C PHE A 63 0.88 -4.50 -5.17
N SER A 64 0.32 -5.71 -5.20
CA SER A 64 1.09 -6.94 -5.44
C SER A 64 1.69 -6.95 -6.85
N TYR A 65 0.99 -6.38 -7.84
CA TYR A 65 1.47 -6.28 -9.21
C TYR A 65 2.48 -5.14 -9.43
N LEU A 66 2.30 -3.97 -8.82
CA LEU A 66 3.19 -2.83 -9.00
C LEU A 66 4.41 -2.84 -8.07
N CYS A 67 4.28 -3.40 -6.87
CA CYS A 67 5.26 -3.26 -5.79
C CYS A 67 5.92 -4.59 -5.43
N HIS A 68 6.65 -5.15 -6.40
CA HIS A 68 7.47 -6.33 -6.25
C HIS A 68 8.95 -5.91 -6.39
N ASP A 69 9.47 -5.18 -5.39
CA ASP A 69 10.87 -4.73 -5.44
C ASP A 69 11.83 -5.93 -5.32
N ASP A 70 11.55 -6.94 -4.48
CA ASP A 70 12.39 -8.13 -4.31
C ASP A 70 11.61 -9.33 -3.72
N ALA A 71 12.21 -10.53 -3.72
CA ALA A 71 11.65 -11.81 -3.23
C ALA A 71 11.21 -11.83 -1.74
N VAL A 72 11.42 -10.74 -1.00
CA VAL A 72 11.08 -10.57 0.42
C VAL A 72 9.86 -9.64 0.61
N GLY A 73 9.30 -9.08 -0.47
CA GLY A 73 8.16 -8.16 -0.43
C GLY A 73 8.57 -6.69 -0.36
N LEU A 74 7.78 -5.88 0.35
CA LEU A 74 7.97 -4.43 0.44
C LEU A 74 8.94 -4.10 1.59
N GLN A 75 10.22 -3.89 1.30
CA GLN A 75 11.18 -3.58 2.38
C GLN A 75 10.97 -2.18 2.99
N CYS A 76 10.80 -2.24 4.33
CA CYS A 76 10.66 -1.24 5.38
C CYS A 76 11.26 -1.89 6.65
#